data_AF-A0A091KB21-F1
#
_entry.id   AF-A0A091KB21-F1
#
_cell.length_a   1.000
_cell.length_b   1.000
_cell.length_c   1.000
_cell.angle_alpha   90.00
_cell.angle_beta   90.00
_cell.angle_gamma   90.00
#
_symmetry.space_group_name_H-M   'P 1'
#
loop_
_entity.id
_entity.type
_entity.pdbx_description
1 polymer ?
#
loop_
_entity_poly.entity_id
_entity_poly.type
_entity_poly.pdbx_seq_one_letter_code
_entity_poly.pdbx_strand_id
1 'polypeptide(L)'
;QVLVAGLKFFLGKDEDEKQDSDSESDDDVPTARDLMVRYATNKKTTKRKKKLEKAMKVLKKQKKKNKPEVFNFSAIHLIHDPQDFAEKLLKQLESCKERFEVKMMLMDLISRLVGIHELFLFNFYPFIQRFLQPHQREVTKILLFAAQASHQLVPPEIIQSVLMTIANNFVTDKNSGEVMTVGINAIKEITARCPLAMTEDLLQDLVQYKTHKNKNVMMSARTLIHLFRSLNPEMLQKKFRGKPTEASVEARIHEYGELDAKDYIPGAEVLDVESEKGKGGTQEEDGWESASLSEEDDNEDGEWIDVHHSSDEEQQQVAEKVKSMPIEERKAKAAAVSTSRLLTQEEFYKIRLAQLSKELNSAPGKGAKRKNIEIDDEEEEGRGELLSLRDIEHLHKKPKSDKETRLATAMAGKTDRKEFVKKKTKINPFASSSNKEKKKNKNFMMMRYSHSVRTKNKRSFREKQLALRDALLKKRKRLL
;
A
#
# COMPACT_ATOMS: atom_id res chain seq x y z
N GLN A 1 -7.14 39.51 15.93
CA GLN A 1 -7.90 38.46 16.67
C GLN A 1 -9.01 37.86 15.81
N VAL A 2 -9.85 38.67 15.15
CA VAL A 2 -10.89 38.18 14.22
C VAL A 2 -10.31 37.37 13.04
N LEU A 3 -9.23 37.85 12.42
CA LEU A 3 -8.57 37.15 11.31
C LEU A 3 -8.10 35.74 11.68
N VAL A 4 -7.43 35.59 12.84
CA VAL A 4 -6.98 34.29 13.34
C VAL A 4 -8.16 33.35 13.63
N ALA A 5 -9.27 33.87 14.15
CA ALA A 5 -10.47 33.08 14.38
C ALA A 5 -11.10 32.62 13.05
N GLY A 6 -11.18 33.48 12.04
CA GLY A 6 -11.64 33.12 10.70
C GLY A 6 -10.75 32.09 10.03
N LEU A 7 -9.42 32.23 10.12
CA LEU A 7 -8.49 31.22 9.61
C LEU A 7 -8.65 29.88 10.34
N LYS A 8 -8.83 29.89 11.66
CA LYS A 8 -9.10 28.66 12.43
C LYS A 8 -10.43 28.01 12.07
N PHE A 9 -11.43 28.79 11.67
CA PHE A 9 -12.70 28.24 11.20
C PHE A 9 -12.51 27.47 9.89
N PHE A 10 -11.84 28.06 8.89
CA PHE A 10 -11.61 27.37 7.61
C PHE A 10 -10.58 26.23 7.69
N LEU A 11 -9.58 26.35 8.55
CA LEU A 11 -8.54 25.32 8.75
C LEU A 11 -8.96 24.25 9.76
N GLY A 12 -9.97 24.55 10.57
CA GLY A 12 -10.53 23.66 11.55
C GLY A 12 -11.00 22.39 10.86
N LYS A 13 -10.48 21.26 11.31
CA LYS A 13 -11.16 20.00 11.10
C LYS A 13 -12.30 20.04 12.11
N ASP A 14 -13.54 19.95 11.66
CA ASP A 14 -14.54 19.33 12.52
C ASP A 14 -13.89 18.03 12.95
N GLU A 15 -13.54 17.91 14.23
CA GLU A 15 -12.89 16.70 14.71
C GLU A 15 -13.79 15.58 14.29
N ASP A 16 -13.25 14.70 13.44
CA ASP A 16 -13.94 13.53 12.95
C ASP A 16 -14.59 12.89 14.19
N GLU A 17 -15.91 13.06 14.33
CA GLU A 17 -16.68 12.09 15.07
C GLU A 17 -16.25 10.80 14.43
N LYS A 18 -15.45 10.03 15.19
CA LYS A 18 -15.07 8.69 14.82
C LYS A 18 -16.38 7.97 14.59
N GLN A 19 -16.83 7.98 13.35
CA GLN A 19 -17.66 6.93 12.83
C GLN A 19 -16.70 5.74 12.71
N ASP A 20 -16.37 5.17 13.88
CA ASP A 20 -16.11 3.76 14.07
C ASP A 20 -17.42 3.00 13.74
N SER A 21 -18.02 3.30 12.57
CA SER A 21 -18.95 2.39 11.92
C SER A 21 -18.08 1.36 11.21
N ASP A 22 -17.40 0.56 12.02
CA ASP A 22 -17.00 -0.79 11.66
C ASP A 22 -18.31 -1.60 11.47
N SER A 23 -19.05 -1.28 10.42
CA SER A 23 -19.97 -2.23 9.84
C SER A 23 -19.11 -3.21 9.03
N GLU A 24 -18.43 -4.11 9.76
CA GLU A 24 -17.85 -5.35 9.23
C GLU A 24 -18.97 -6.30 8.79
N SER A 25 -19.80 -5.85 7.86
CA SER A 25 -20.83 -6.66 7.23
C SER A 25 -20.85 -6.31 5.76
N ASP A 26 -19.96 -6.98 5.01
CA ASP A 26 -20.28 -7.61 3.74
C ASP A 26 -19.04 -8.36 3.18
N ASP A 27 -18.80 -9.52 3.79
CA ASP A 27 -18.12 -10.66 3.14
C ASP A 27 -19.03 -11.34 2.08
N ASP A 28 -20.16 -10.72 1.74
CA ASP A 28 -21.20 -11.19 0.82
C ASP A 28 -21.05 -10.65 -0.61
N VAL A 29 -19.82 -10.37 -1.07
CA VAL A 29 -19.58 -10.19 -2.51
C VAL A 29 -19.04 -11.51 -3.08
N PRO A 30 -19.71 -12.10 -4.10
CA PRO A 30 -19.31 -13.38 -4.70
C PRO A 30 -17.82 -13.48 -5.05
N THR A 31 -17.16 -12.36 -5.40
CA THR A 31 -15.75 -12.30 -5.80
C THR A 31 -14.75 -12.65 -4.69
N ALA A 32 -14.99 -12.25 -3.43
CA ALA A 32 -14.07 -12.57 -2.33
C ALA A 32 -14.18 -14.04 -1.91
N ARG A 33 -15.42 -14.56 -1.87
CA ARG A 33 -15.71 -15.97 -1.64
C ARG A 33 -15.19 -16.85 -2.77
N ASP A 34 -15.40 -16.46 -4.01
CA ASP A 34 -14.89 -17.13 -5.21
C ASP A 34 -13.35 -17.18 -5.19
N LEU A 35 -12.67 -16.08 -4.85
CA LEU A 35 -11.23 -16.09 -4.65
C LEU A 35 -10.78 -17.02 -3.51
N MET A 36 -11.46 -17.04 -2.37
CA MET A 36 -11.13 -17.98 -1.29
C MET A 36 -11.35 -19.43 -1.73
N VAL A 37 -12.44 -19.73 -2.43
CA VAL A 37 -12.77 -21.07 -2.95
C VAL A 37 -11.71 -21.53 -3.96
N ARG A 38 -11.33 -20.68 -4.92
CA ARG A 38 -10.27 -20.96 -5.91
C ARG A 38 -8.92 -21.32 -5.28
N TYR A 39 -8.59 -20.73 -4.13
CA TYR A 39 -7.34 -21.03 -3.42
C TYR A 39 -7.50 -22.09 -2.31
N ALA A 40 -8.72 -22.54 -2.00
CA ALA A 40 -9.03 -23.50 -0.95
C ALA A 40 -8.94 -24.97 -1.40
N THR A 41 -9.23 -25.26 -2.67
CA THR A 41 -9.36 -26.62 -3.23
C THR A 41 -8.03 -27.38 -3.39
N ASN A 42 -6.91 -26.79 -2.98
CA ASN A 42 -5.58 -27.29 -3.32
C ASN A 42 -4.59 -27.22 -2.14
N LYS A 43 -3.45 -27.94 -2.22
CA LYS A 43 -2.41 -27.97 -1.17
C LYS A 43 -2.07 -26.57 -0.63
N LYS A 44 -2.25 -26.36 0.68
CA LYS A 44 -2.03 -25.09 1.40
C LYS A 44 -0.54 -24.73 1.49
N THR A 45 0.05 -24.34 0.38
CA THR A 45 1.45 -23.88 0.33
C THR A 45 1.57 -22.43 0.78
N THR A 46 2.69 -22.08 1.40
CA THR A 46 3.04 -20.68 1.73
C THR A 46 3.04 -19.77 0.49
N LYS A 47 3.25 -20.34 -0.70
CA LYS A 47 3.20 -19.62 -1.97
C LYS A 47 1.78 -19.18 -2.34
N ARG A 48 0.79 -20.07 -2.21
CA ARG A 48 -0.62 -19.80 -2.52
C ARG A 48 -1.23 -18.87 -1.47
N LYS A 49 -0.91 -19.06 -0.18
CA LYS A 49 -1.34 -18.13 0.89
C LYS A 49 -0.94 -16.67 0.58
N LYS A 50 0.29 -16.44 0.11
CA LYS A 50 0.75 -15.10 -0.30
C LYS A 50 0.08 -14.57 -1.57
N LYS A 51 -0.33 -15.43 -2.50
CA LYS A 51 -1.10 -15.01 -3.69
C LYS A 51 -2.52 -14.61 -3.31
N LEU A 52 -3.16 -15.40 -2.45
CA LEU A 52 -4.48 -15.10 -1.89
C LEU A 52 -4.45 -13.77 -1.13
N GLU A 53 -3.47 -13.56 -0.24
CA GLU A 53 -3.31 -12.31 0.50
C GLU A 53 -3.15 -11.10 -0.43
N LYS A 54 -2.38 -11.23 -1.51
CA LYS A 54 -2.25 -10.19 -2.54
C LYS A 54 -3.57 -9.93 -3.28
N ALA A 55 -4.29 -10.99 -3.66
CA ALA A 55 -5.58 -10.87 -4.31
C ALA A 55 -6.61 -10.16 -3.44
N MET A 56 -6.65 -10.49 -2.15
CA MET A 56 -7.51 -9.78 -1.19
C MET A 56 -7.08 -8.31 -1.01
N LYS A 57 -5.79 -8.00 -1.01
CA LYS A 57 -5.31 -6.61 -0.95
C LYS A 57 -5.75 -5.78 -2.17
N VAL A 58 -5.61 -6.31 -3.39
CA VAL A 58 -6.07 -5.62 -4.61
C VAL A 58 -7.60 -5.40 -4.58
N LEU A 59 -8.37 -6.42 -4.19
CA LEU A 59 -9.82 -6.27 -4.02
C LEU A 59 -10.19 -5.20 -3.00
N LYS A 60 -9.51 -5.17 -1.85
CA LYS A 60 -9.73 -4.14 -0.82
C LYS A 60 -9.44 -2.74 -1.38
N LYS A 61 -8.35 -2.57 -2.15
CA LYS A 61 -8.01 -1.30 -2.81
C LYS A 61 -9.11 -0.87 -3.80
N GLN A 62 -9.62 -1.77 -4.63
CA GLN A 62 -10.72 -1.44 -5.56
C GLN A 62 -12.03 -1.08 -4.84
N LYS A 63 -12.40 -1.82 -3.78
CA LYS A 63 -13.57 -1.49 -2.96
C LYS A 63 -13.50 -0.08 -2.39
N LYS A 64 -12.30 0.34 -1.93
CA LYS A 64 -12.08 1.68 -1.39
C LYS A 64 -12.13 2.77 -2.47
N LYS A 65 -11.59 2.53 -3.68
CA LYS A 65 -11.72 3.46 -4.82
C LYS A 65 -13.17 3.72 -5.23
N ASN A 66 -14.02 2.69 -5.12
CA ASN A 66 -15.43 2.80 -5.48
C ASN A 66 -16.31 3.36 -4.35
N LYS A 67 -15.74 3.58 -3.15
CA LYS A 67 -16.49 4.20 -2.07
C LYS A 67 -16.70 5.67 -2.44
N PRO A 68 -17.95 6.18 -2.48
CA PRO A 68 -18.19 7.58 -2.78
C PRO A 68 -17.40 8.44 -1.79
N GLU A 69 -16.69 9.43 -2.29
CA GLU A 69 -15.96 10.37 -1.46
C GLU A 69 -16.95 11.05 -0.54
N VAL A 70 -16.82 10.77 0.77
CA VAL A 70 -17.59 11.47 1.78
C VAL A 70 -16.94 12.84 1.88
N PHE A 71 -17.48 13.80 1.15
CA PHE A 71 -17.16 15.20 1.35
C PHE A 71 -17.68 15.56 2.74
N ASN A 72 -16.84 15.39 3.76
CA ASN A 72 -17.03 16.11 5.01
C ASN A 72 -17.14 17.58 4.59
N PHE A 73 -18.32 18.19 4.74
CA PHE A 73 -18.66 19.53 4.23
C PHE A 73 -17.72 20.58 4.83
N SER A 74 -16.48 20.64 4.33
CA SER A 74 -15.51 21.64 4.71
C SER A 74 -16.03 22.98 4.23
N ALA A 75 -15.98 23.99 5.09
CA ALA A 75 -16.37 25.35 4.73
C ALA A 75 -15.67 25.87 3.45
N ILE A 76 -14.54 25.27 3.10
CA ILE A 76 -13.78 25.55 1.87
C ILE A 76 -14.57 25.20 0.60
N HIS A 77 -15.36 24.12 0.61
CA HIS A 77 -16.19 23.68 -0.53
C HIS A 77 -17.39 24.58 -0.79
N LEU A 78 -17.85 25.30 0.24
CA LEU A 78 -19.07 26.12 0.21
C LEU A 78 -18.79 27.60 -0.15
N ILE A 79 -17.58 27.92 -0.62
CA ILE A 79 -17.20 29.28 -0.97
C ILE A 79 -17.76 29.64 -2.35
N HIS A 80 -18.46 30.77 -2.44
CA HIS A 80 -19.13 31.22 -3.65
C HIS A 80 -18.18 31.68 -4.77
N ASP A 81 -17.06 32.33 -4.43
CA ASP A 81 -16.01 32.75 -5.38
C ASP A 81 -14.62 32.46 -4.77
N PRO A 82 -14.09 31.24 -4.98
CA PRO A 82 -12.83 30.82 -4.36
C PRO A 82 -11.61 31.52 -5.01
N GLN A 83 -11.69 31.90 -6.28
CA GLN A 83 -10.58 32.53 -7.01
C GLN A 83 -10.32 33.95 -6.50
N ASP A 84 -11.33 34.83 -6.50
CA ASP A 84 -11.19 36.21 -6.03
C ASP A 84 -10.86 36.24 -4.53
N PHE A 85 -11.40 35.30 -3.76
CA PHE A 85 -11.06 35.13 -2.35
C PHE A 85 -9.57 34.79 -2.15
N ALA A 86 -9.02 33.83 -2.91
CA ALA A 86 -7.61 33.45 -2.84
C ALA A 86 -6.67 34.59 -3.26
N GLU A 87 -7.00 35.35 -4.31
CA GLU A 87 -6.21 36.50 -4.77
C GLU A 87 -6.16 37.62 -3.72
N LYS A 88 -7.30 37.94 -3.11
CA LYS A 88 -7.38 38.91 -2.01
C LYS A 88 -6.56 38.45 -0.80
N LEU A 89 -6.63 37.17 -0.45
CA LEU A 89 -5.81 36.60 0.64
C LEU A 89 -4.32 36.66 0.32
N LEU A 90 -3.90 36.40 -0.91
CA LEU A 90 -2.50 36.49 -1.31
C LEU A 90 -1.98 37.94 -1.20
N LYS A 91 -2.77 38.91 -1.67
CA LYS A 91 -2.41 40.34 -1.55
C LYS A 91 -2.31 40.78 -0.10
N GLN A 92 -3.17 40.25 0.78
CA GLN A 92 -3.04 40.44 2.22
C GLN A 92 -1.75 39.80 2.73
N LEU A 93 -1.46 38.55 2.37
CA LEU A 93 -0.26 37.83 2.80
C LEU A 93 1.05 38.55 2.43
N GLU A 94 1.14 39.14 1.24
CA GLU A 94 2.30 39.92 0.79
C GLU A 94 2.51 41.19 1.63
N SER A 95 1.41 41.86 2.00
CA SER A 95 1.44 43.11 2.78
C SER A 95 1.43 42.89 4.30
N CYS A 96 1.13 41.67 4.76
CA CYS A 96 1.04 41.32 6.18
C CYS A 96 2.39 41.52 6.89
N LYS A 97 2.40 42.40 7.91
CA LYS A 97 3.51 42.57 8.86
C LYS A 97 3.35 41.73 10.14
N GLU A 98 2.40 40.80 10.13
CA GLU A 98 2.09 39.97 11.29
C GLU A 98 3.16 38.90 11.58
N ARG A 99 2.99 38.22 12.72
CA ARG A 99 3.84 37.09 13.13
C ARG A 99 3.83 36.00 12.07
N PHE A 100 4.95 35.30 11.95
CA PHE A 100 5.14 34.24 10.95
C PHE A 100 4.10 33.12 11.04
N GLU A 101 3.62 32.79 12.24
CA GLU A 101 2.55 31.80 12.45
C GLU A 101 1.26 32.15 11.69
N VAL A 102 0.85 33.42 11.71
CA VAL A 102 -0.37 33.86 11.00
C VAL A 102 -0.13 33.81 9.48
N LYS A 103 1.08 34.15 9.03
CA LYS A 103 1.46 33.98 7.62
C LYS A 103 1.39 32.52 7.17
N MET A 104 1.78 31.58 8.03
CA MET A 104 1.64 30.15 7.72
C MET A 104 0.19 29.69 7.68
N MET A 105 -0.68 30.18 8.56
CA MET A 105 -2.11 29.89 8.49
C MET A 105 -2.74 30.42 7.20
N LEU A 106 -2.35 31.62 6.75
CA LEU A 106 -2.77 32.17 5.47
C LEU A 106 -2.26 31.32 4.29
N MET A 107 -0.99 30.91 4.33
CA MET A 107 -0.42 30.01 3.31
C MET A 107 -1.13 28.65 3.26
N ASP A 108 -1.47 28.05 4.42
CA ASP A 108 -2.23 26.79 4.50
C ASP A 108 -3.63 26.95 3.88
N LEU A 109 -4.32 28.04 4.18
CA LEU A 109 -5.65 28.27 3.61
C LEU A 109 -5.58 28.46 2.09
N ILE A 110 -4.64 29.26 1.61
CA ILE A 110 -4.44 29.49 0.17
C ILE A 110 -4.06 28.18 -0.53
N SER A 111 -3.16 27.36 0.04
CA SER A 111 -2.78 26.09 -0.58
C SER A 111 -3.93 25.09 -0.66
N ARG A 112 -4.81 25.04 0.35
CA ARG A 112 -6.01 24.21 0.31
C ARG A 112 -7.02 24.70 -0.72
N LEU A 113 -7.24 26.01 -0.82
CA LEU A 113 -8.12 26.61 -1.82
C LEU A 113 -7.64 26.28 -3.24
N VAL A 114 -6.35 26.47 -3.50
CA VAL A 114 -5.74 26.18 -4.81
C VAL A 114 -5.83 24.70 -5.15
N GLY A 115 -5.58 23.81 -4.19
CA GLY A 115 -5.61 22.36 -4.43
C GLY A 115 -7.01 21.78 -4.64
N ILE A 116 -8.01 22.28 -3.92
CA ILE A 116 -9.40 21.79 -3.97
C ILE A 116 -10.14 22.34 -5.20
N HIS A 117 -10.06 23.65 -5.42
CA HIS A 117 -10.80 24.32 -6.48
C HIS A 117 -9.99 24.50 -7.78
N GLU A 118 -8.78 23.92 -7.84
CA GLU A 118 -7.86 24.01 -9.00
C GLU A 118 -7.65 25.46 -9.49
N LEU A 119 -7.30 26.35 -8.56
CA LEU A 119 -7.22 27.80 -8.79
C LEU A 119 -5.92 28.23 -9.48
N PHE A 120 -6.00 29.25 -10.34
CA PHE A 120 -4.84 29.83 -11.00
C PHE A 120 -4.23 30.96 -10.17
N LEU A 121 -3.23 30.64 -9.34
CA LEU A 121 -2.57 31.62 -8.48
C LEU A 121 -1.04 31.60 -8.63
N PHE A 122 -0.55 32.04 -9.79
CA PHE A 122 0.87 31.90 -10.16
C PHE A 122 1.84 32.67 -9.24
N ASN A 123 1.43 33.81 -8.70
CA ASN A 123 2.27 34.63 -7.80
C ASN A 123 2.55 33.94 -6.45
N PHE A 124 1.78 32.92 -6.09
CA PHE A 124 1.97 32.17 -4.86
C PHE A 124 3.24 31.32 -4.86
N TYR A 125 3.63 30.73 -6.00
CA TYR A 125 4.80 29.85 -6.07
C TYR A 125 6.12 30.61 -5.85
N PRO A 126 6.39 31.76 -6.52
CA PRO A 126 7.56 32.58 -6.21
C PRO A 126 7.56 33.09 -4.77
N PHE A 127 6.40 33.33 -4.18
CA PHE A 127 6.29 33.72 -2.77
C PHE A 127 6.75 32.59 -1.85
N ILE A 128 6.27 31.36 -2.05
CA ILE A 128 6.69 30.20 -1.26
C ILE A 128 8.18 29.90 -1.44
N GLN A 129 8.72 30.01 -2.65
CA GLN A 129 10.12 29.71 -2.95
C GLN A 129 11.12 30.44 -2.03
N ARG A 130 10.79 31.67 -1.62
CA ARG A 130 11.62 32.45 -0.67
C ARG A 130 11.77 31.78 0.69
N PHE A 131 10.80 30.98 1.09
CA PHE A 131 10.76 30.28 2.37
C PHE A 131 11.21 28.81 2.29
N LEU A 132 11.56 28.30 1.10
CA LEU A 132 12.05 26.94 0.88
C LEU A 132 13.55 26.81 1.21
N GLN A 133 13.91 27.09 2.46
CA GLN A 133 15.26 26.91 2.99
C GLN A 133 15.24 25.95 4.19
N PRO A 134 16.17 24.99 4.31
CA PRO A 134 16.18 24.02 5.41
C PRO A 134 16.27 24.62 6.82
N HIS A 135 16.88 25.80 6.95
CA HIS A 135 17.06 26.47 8.23
C HIS A 135 15.78 27.18 8.73
N GLN A 136 14.84 27.45 7.83
CA GLN A 136 13.63 28.17 8.16
C GLN A 136 12.76 27.35 9.16
N ARG A 137 11.93 28.01 9.95
CA ARG A 137 11.07 27.35 10.94
C ARG A 137 9.89 26.66 10.25
N GLU A 138 9.56 25.45 10.72
CA GLU A 138 8.41 24.65 10.25
C GLU A 138 8.34 24.47 8.73
N VAL A 139 9.50 24.32 8.09
CA VAL A 139 9.63 24.23 6.64
C VAL A 139 8.93 23.01 6.05
N THR A 140 8.73 21.96 6.83
CA THR A 140 7.94 20.79 6.45
C THR A 140 6.49 21.17 6.14
N LYS A 141 5.91 22.13 6.87
CA LYS A 141 4.57 22.69 6.58
C LYS A 141 4.57 23.51 5.30
N ILE A 142 5.64 24.29 5.07
CA ILE A 142 5.77 25.10 3.85
C ILE A 142 5.89 24.22 2.60
N LEU A 143 6.63 23.11 2.70
CA LEU A 143 6.70 22.09 1.66
C LEU A 143 5.34 21.42 1.44
N LEU A 144 4.55 21.22 2.50
CA LEU A 144 3.17 20.73 2.39
C LEU A 144 2.30 21.68 1.58
N PHE A 145 2.37 22.98 1.88
CA PHE A 145 1.58 23.99 1.16
C PHE A 145 1.95 24.03 -0.32
N ALA A 146 3.24 23.92 -0.67
CA ALA A 146 3.70 23.81 -2.05
C ALA A 146 3.13 22.57 -2.75
N ALA A 147 3.16 21.42 -2.08
CA ALA A 147 2.67 20.16 -2.62
C ALA A 147 1.14 20.12 -2.76
N GLN A 148 0.40 20.76 -1.85
CA GLN A 148 -1.06 20.91 -1.91
C GLN A 148 -1.49 21.87 -3.03
N ALA A 149 -0.78 22.98 -3.21
CA ALA A 149 -1.11 23.96 -4.25
C ALA A 149 -0.69 23.53 -5.67
N SER A 150 0.00 22.41 -5.83
CA SER A 150 0.37 21.87 -7.13
C SER A 150 -0.81 21.08 -7.70
N HIS A 151 -1.29 21.38 -8.91
CA HIS A 151 -2.37 20.65 -9.59
C HIS A 151 -2.12 20.60 -11.10
N GLN A 152 -2.80 19.70 -11.81
CA GLN A 152 -2.52 19.37 -13.22
C GLN A 152 -2.62 20.58 -14.16
N LEU A 153 -3.46 21.57 -13.84
CA LEU A 153 -3.69 22.75 -14.65
C LEU A 153 -2.64 23.86 -14.48
N VAL A 154 -1.70 23.75 -13.53
CA VAL A 154 -0.61 24.74 -13.39
C VAL A 154 0.45 24.53 -14.46
N PRO A 155 0.93 25.60 -15.11
CA PRO A 155 2.04 25.49 -16.05
C PRO A 155 3.26 24.80 -15.42
N PRO A 156 3.84 23.79 -16.10
CA PRO A 156 4.90 22.97 -15.53
C PRO A 156 6.19 23.76 -15.25
N GLU A 157 6.47 24.84 -15.99
CA GLU A 157 7.65 25.70 -15.81
C GLU A 157 7.71 26.31 -14.40
N ILE A 158 6.55 26.73 -13.88
CA ILE A 158 6.44 27.34 -12.55
C ILE A 158 6.74 26.29 -11.48
N ILE A 159 6.12 25.11 -11.58
CA ILE A 159 6.34 24.02 -10.62
C ILE A 159 7.76 23.46 -10.73
N GLN A 160 8.33 23.40 -11.94
CA GLN A 160 9.72 22.97 -12.17
C GLN A 160 10.69 23.89 -11.43
N SER A 161 10.47 25.20 -11.43
CA SER A 161 11.29 26.13 -10.66
C SER A 161 11.20 25.85 -9.14
N VAL A 162 10.02 25.51 -8.63
CA VAL A 162 9.83 25.09 -7.23
C VAL A 162 10.58 23.79 -6.96
N LEU A 163 10.43 22.77 -7.80
CA LEU A 163 11.14 21.49 -7.66
C LEU A 163 12.66 21.67 -7.64
N MET A 164 13.18 22.51 -8.53
CA MET A 164 14.61 22.80 -8.60
C MET A 164 15.12 23.51 -7.34
N THR A 165 14.35 24.47 -6.79
CA THR A 165 14.70 25.09 -5.49
C THR A 165 14.72 24.09 -4.35
N ILE A 166 13.78 23.14 -4.30
CA ILE A 166 13.76 22.08 -3.27
C ILE A 166 14.97 21.16 -3.44
N ALA A 167 15.28 20.73 -4.66
CA ALA A 167 16.42 19.87 -4.93
C ALA A 167 17.74 20.54 -4.52
N ASN A 168 17.97 21.78 -4.97
CA ASN A 168 19.20 22.53 -4.71
C ASN A 168 19.39 22.89 -3.23
N ASN A 169 18.30 23.14 -2.49
CA ASN A 169 18.40 23.56 -1.09
C ASN A 169 18.35 22.39 -0.12
N PHE A 170 17.59 21.32 -0.38
CA PHE A 170 17.35 20.22 0.56
C PHE A 170 18.15 18.97 0.22
N VAL A 171 18.26 18.62 -1.06
CA VAL A 171 18.90 17.37 -1.53
C VAL A 171 20.36 17.63 -1.85
N THR A 172 21.12 18.07 -0.84
CA THR A 172 22.56 18.28 -0.95
C THR A 172 23.30 17.48 0.12
N ASP A 173 24.53 17.09 -0.17
CA ASP A 173 25.37 16.32 0.77
C ASP A 173 25.73 17.10 2.05
N LYS A 174 25.54 18.43 2.04
CA LYS A 174 25.73 19.29 3.21
C LYS A 174 24.64 19.13 4.26
N ASN A 175 23.45 18.70 3.84
CA ASN A 175 22.29 18.60 4.72
C ASN A 175 22.25 17.27 5.46
N SER A 176 21.48 17.24 6.56
CA SER A 176 21.24 16.00 7.28
C SER A 176 20.43 15.03 6.42
N GLY A 177 20.60 13.72 6.67
CA GLY A 177 19.81 12.71 5.97
C GLY A 177 18.30 12.81 6.17
N GLU A 178 17.84 13.52 7.21
CA GLU A 178 16.43 13.77 7.49
C GLU A 178 15.87 14.91 6.63
N VAL A 179 16.64 15.99 6.47
CA VAL A 179 16.29 17.10 5.57
C VAL A 179 16.24 16.60 4.12
N MET A 180 17.21 15.77 3.71
CA MET A 180 17.19 15.15 2.39
C MET A 180 15.96 14.26 2.17
N THR A 181 15.51 13.53 3.19
CA THR A 181 14.30 12.69 3.07
C THR A 181 13.04 13.50 2.90
N VAL A 182 12.90 14.56 3.71
CA VAL A 182 11.80 15.51 3.61
C VAL A 182 11.76 16.14 2.22
N GLY A 183 12.92 16.53 1.67
CA GLY A 183 13.03 17.07 0.31
C GLY A 183 12.58 16.09 -0.77
N ILE A 184 13.08 14.83 -0.74
CA ILE A 184 12.70 13.82 -1.74
C ILE A 184 11.22 13.43 -1.62
N ASN A 185 10.68 13.33 -0.40
CA ASN A 185 9.26 13.06 -0.17
C ASN A 185 8.39 14.21 -0.69
N ALA A 186 8.75 15.46 -0.42
CA ALA A 186 8.02 16.63 -0.94
C ALA A 186 8.03 16.66 -2.48
N ILE A 187 9.19 16.39 -3.11
CA ILE A 187 9.30 16.27 -4.57
C ILE A 187 8.39 15.15 -5.10
N LYS A 188 8.36 13.98 -4.45
CA LYS A 188 7.46 12.88 -4.79
C LYS A 188 5.99 13.31 -4.73
N GLU A 189 5.57 14.02 -3.68
CA GLU A 189 4.17 14.45 -3.56
C GLU A 189 3.79 15.55 -4.57
N ILE A 190 4.69 16.49 -4.86
CA ILE A 190 4.47 17.50 -5.93
C ILE A 190 4.34 16.79 -7.29
N THR A 191 5.25 15.88 -7.60
CA THR A 191 5.24 15.15 -8.88
C THR A 191 4.10 14.16 -9.02
N ALA A 192 3.54 13.66 -7.92
CA ALA A 192 2.35 12.82 -7.97
C ALA A 192 1.13 13.59 -8.49
N ARG A 193 1.06 14.92 -8.25
CA ARG A 193 0.01 15.80 -8.78
C ARG A 193 0.38 16.41 -10.13
N CYS A 194 1.65 16.77 -10.31
CA CYS A 194 2.13 17.39 -11.54
C CYS A 194 3.33 16.61 -12.10
N PRO A 195 3.08 15.49 -12.82
CA PRO A 195 4.15 14.65 -13.34
C PRO A 195 5.05 15.37 -14.36
N LEU A 196 4.48 16.31 -15.13
CA LEU A 196 5.18 17.04 -16.20
C LEU A 196 6.27 17.98 -15.68
N ALA A 197 6.19 18.41 -14.41
CA ALA A 197 7.13 19.37 -13.85
C ALA A 197 8.51 18.76 -13.57
N MET A 198 8.63 17.44 -13.56
CA MET A 198 9.89 16.73 -13.33
C MET A 198 10.69 16.61 -14.63
N THR A 199 11.91 17.12 -14.64
CA THR A 199 12.85 16.90 -15.75
C THR A 199 13.53 15.55 -15.64
N GLU A 200 13.91 14.98 -16.79
CA GLU A 200 14.63 13.71 -16.83
C GLU A 200 15.95 13.78 -16.04
N ASP A 201 16.72 14.85 -16.21
CA ASP A 201 18.01 15.04 -15.52
C ASP A 201 17.84 15.05 -14.00
N LEU A 202 16.88 15.82 -13.48
CA LEU A 202 16.61 15.89 -12.05
C LEU A 202 16.14 14.53 -11.52
N LEU A 203 15.28 13.84 -12.25
CA LEU A 203 14.83 12.51 -11.86
C LEU A 203 16.01 11.52 -11.79
N GLN A 204 16.89 11.54 -12.80
CA GLN A 204 18.05 10.66 -12.84
C GLN A 204 18.98 10.91 -11.64
N ASP A 205 19.21 12.16 -11.27
CA ASP A 205 20.02 12.52 -10.09
C ASP A 205 19.37 12.05 -8.79
N LEU A 206 18.07 12.28 -8.60
CA LEU A 206 17.34 11.84 -7.41
C LEU A 206 17.30 10.32 -7.27
N VAL A 207 17.24 9.60 -8.39
CA VAL A 207 17.22 8.13 -8.42
C VAL A 207 18.56 7.51 -7.98
N GLN A 208 19.68 8.23 -8.15
CA GLN A 208 21.00 7.76 -7.68
C GLN A 208 21.04 7.56 -6.16
N TYR A 209 20.22 8.29 -5.39
CA TYR A 209 20.13 8.14 -3.94
C TYR A 209 19.56 6.78 -3.47
N LYS A 210 19.11 5.91 -4.38
CA LYS A 210 18.73 4.52 -4.07
C LYS A 210 19.86 3.71 -3.40
N THR A 211 21.12 4.05 -3.64
CA THR A 211 22.29 3.39 -3.02
C THR A 211 22.91 4.21 -1.88
N HIS A 212 22.25 5.27 -1.43
CA HIS A 212 22.76 6.16 -0.39
C HIS A 212 22.92 5.45 0.97
N LYS A 213 23.89 5.90 1.79
CA LYS A 213 24.21 5.31 3.11
C LYS A 213 23.02 5.36 4.08
N ASN A 214 22.24 6.43 4.05
CA ASN A 214 21.09 6.61 4.93
C ASN A 214 19.87 5.84 4.39
N LYS A 215 19.33 4.94 5.22
CA LYS A 215 18.16 4.12 4.86
C LYS A 215 16.93 4.97 4.53
N ASN A 216 16.70 6.09 5.23
CA ASN A 216 15.56 6.97 4.97
C ASN A 216 15.64 7.54 3.55
N VAL A 217 16.78 8.14 3.19
CA VAL A 217 17.02 8.72 1.85
C VAL A 217 16.89 7.64 0.78
N MET A 218 17.49 6.47 1.01
CA MET A 218 17.38 5.32 0.13
C MET A 218 15.94 4.87 -0.11
N MET A 219 15.10 4.88 0.94
CA MET A 219 13.70 4.48 0.82
C MET A 219 12.85 5.55 0.13
N SER A 220 13.10 6.83 0.40
CA SER A 220 12.43 7.97 -0.25
C SER A 220 12.74 7.98 -1.76
N ALA A 221 13.99 7.73 -2.15
CA ALA A 221 14.34 7.57 -3.57
C ALA A 221 13.64 6.37 -4.22
N ARG A 222 13.38 5.29 -3.47
CA ARG A 222 12.65 4.12 -3.98
C ARG A 222 11.16 4.38 -4.16
N THR A 223 10.54 5.16 -3.30
CA THR A 223 9.13 5.54 -3.45
C THR A 223 8.95 6.44 -4.67
N LEU A 224 9.88 7.37 -4.92
CA LEU A 224 9.91 8.16 -6.16
C LEU A 224 10.07 7.28 -7.41
N ILE A 225 11.01 6.31 -7.40
CA ILE A 225 11.14 5.34 -8.51
C ILE A 225 9.82 4.57 -8.71
N HIS A 226 9.13 4.20 -7.63
CA HIS A 226 7.89 3.46 -7.73
C HIS A 226 6.79 4.28 -8.40
N LEU A 227 6.67 5.56 -8.06
CA LEU A 227 5.74 6.52 -8.67
C LEU A 227 6.00 6.65 -10.17
N PHE A 228 7.25 6.83 -10.60
CA PHE A 228 7.55 6.94 -12.03
C PHE A 228 7.41 5.62 -12.79
N ARG A 229 7.45 4.45 -12.13
CA ARG A 229 7.08 3.18 -12.77
C ARG A 229 5.58 3.06 -13.06
N SER A 230 4.72 3.80 -12.35
CA SER A 230 3.29 3.84 -12.62
C SER A 230 2.89 4.99 -13.53
N LEU A 231 3.63 6.11 -13.52
CA LEU A 231 3.31 7.29 -14.34
C LEU A 231 3.98 7.25 -15.72
N ASN A 232 5.31 7.10 -15.77
CA ASN A 232 6.06 7.01 -17.02
C ASN A 232 7.41 6.28 -16.80
N PRO A 233 7.46 4.97 -17.09
CA PRO A 233 8.69 4.20 -16.93
C PRO A 233 9.81 4.59 -17.89
N GLU A 234 9.51 5.29 -18.99
CA GLU A 234 10.53 5.62 -20.00
C GLU A 234 11.51 6.66 -19.50
N MET A 235 11.04 7.64 -18.71
CA MET A 235 11.85 8.66 -18.06
C MET A 235 12.87 8.05 -17.07
N LEU A 236 12.64 6.82 -16.61
CA LEU A 236 13.61 6.09 -15.78
C LEU A 236 14.64 5.36 -16.66
N GLN A 237 15.90 5.34 -16.22
CA GLN A 237 16.92 4.49 -16.85
C GLN A 237 16.52 3.00 -16.78
N LYS A 238 16.93 2.20 -17.78
CA LYS A 238 16.60 0.76 -17.90
C LYS A 238 16.82 -0.04 -16.60
N LYS A 239 17.84 0.32 -15.80
CA LYS A 239 18.18 -0.32 -14.51
C LYS A 239 17.06 -0.18 -13.46
N PHE A 240 16.23 0.85 -13.58
CA PHE A 240 15.22 1.22 -12.59
C PHE A 240 13.79 0.93 -13.03
N ARG A 241 13.52 0.62 -14.32
CA ARG A 241 12.17 0.35 -14.85
C ARG A 241 11.48 -0.86 -14.20
N GLY A 242 12.24 -1.83 -13.71
CA GLY A 242 11.67 -3.06 -13.15
C GLY A 242 11.28 -4.03 -14.25
N LYS A 243 10.33 -4.94 -13.97
CA LYS A 243 9.80 -5.84 -14.99
C LYS A 243 8.70 -5.11 -15.76
N PRO A 244 8.71 -5.15 -17.11
CA PRO A 244 7.64 -4.56 -17.89
C PRO A 244 6.34 -5.31 -17.58
N THR A 245 5.35 -4.53 -17.23
CA THR A 245 3.98 -4.93 -16.92
C THR A 245 3.06 -4.26 -17.93
N GLU A 246 1.95 -4.87 -18.31
CA GLU A 246 0.93 -4.28 -19.20
C GLU A 246 0.52 -2.85 -18.75
N ALA A 247 0.21 -2.65 -17.47
CA ALA A 247 -0.07 -1.34 -16.89
C ALA A 247 1.10 -0.33 -16.99
N SER A 248 2.35 -0.79 -16.99
CA SER A 248 3.52 0.10 -17.14
C SER A 248 3.78 0.46 -18.60
N VAL A 249 3.32 -0.35 -19.55
CA VAL A 249 3.44 -0.06 -20.99
C VAL A 249 2.34 0.92 -21.43
N GLU A 250 1.18 0.87 -20.78
CA GLU A 250 0.07 1.82 -21.01
C GLU A 250 0.23 3.14 -20.25
N ALA A 251 1.14 3.20 -19.28
CA ALA A 251 1.39 4.39 -18.48
C ALA A 251 2.05 5.48 -19.33
N ARG A 252 1.28 6.53 -19.63
CA ARG A 252 1.74 7.76 -20.29
C ARG A 252 1.36 8.95 -19.42
N ILE A 253 2.25 9.94 -19.36
CA ILE A 253 1.93 11.25 -18.76
C ILE A 253 1.14 12.05 -19.80
N HIS A 254 -0.03 12.54 -19.39
CA HIS A 254 -0.84 13.46 -20.19
C HIS A 254 -0.07 14.73 -20.49
N GLU A 255 -0.21 15.27 -21.70
CA GLU A 255 0.33 16.58 -22.04
C GLU A 255 -0.42 17.68 -21.27
N TYR A 256 0.19 18.86 -21.16
CA TYR A 256 -0.41 19.96 -20.41
C TYR A 256 -1.75 20.36 -21.04
N GLY A 257 -2.84 20.25 -20.26
CA GLY A 257 -4.20 20.50 -20.73
C GLY A 257 -4.87 19.33 -21.46
N GLU A 258 -4.23 18.18 -21.57
CA GLU A 258 -4.84 16.95 -22.11
C GLU A 258 -5.74 16.31 -21.03
N LEU A 259 -7.02 16.09 -21.37
CA LEU A 259 -7.99 15.39 -20.52
C LEU A 259 -7.94 13.88 -20.79
N ASP A 260 -8.01 13.04 -19.74
CA ASP A 260 -8.12 11.58 -19.86
C ASP A 260 -9.56 11.17 -20.24
N ALA A 261 -10.05 11.66 -21.37
CA ALA A 261 -11.32 11.26 -21.95
C ALA A 261 -11.11 9.99 -22.78
N LYS A 262 -11.49 8.83 -22.23
CA LYS A 262 -11.42 7.56 -22.96
C LYS A 262 -12.72 7.35 -23.74
N ASP A 263 -12.61 7.19 -25.06
CA ASP A 263 -13.75 6.86 -25.93
C ASP A 263 -14.27 5.42 -25.75
N TYR A 264 -13.60 4.62 -24.91
CA TYR A 264 -13.89 3.22 -24.69
C TYR A 264 -13.86 2.85 -23.21
N ILE A 265 -14.63 1.82 -22.83
CA ILE A 265 -14.61 1.27 -21.48
C ILE A 265 -13.32 0.46 -21.30
N PRO A 266 -12.42 0.82 -20.38
CA PRO A 266 -11.19 0.06 -20.16
C PRO A 266 -11.48 -1.42 -19.85
N GLY A 267 -10.83 -2.35 -20.53
CA GLY A 267 -11.05 -3.79 -20.33
C GLY A 267 -12.25 -4.38 -21.11
N ALA A 268 -12.98 -3.58 -21.89
CA ALA A 268 -13.98 -4.09 -22.83
C ALA A 268 -13.38 -4.93 -23.98
N GLU A 269 -12.05 -4.89 -24.15
CA GLU A 269 -11.28 -5.74 -25.07
C GLU A 269 -11.41 -7.25 -24.81
N VAL A 270 -11.84 -7.64 -23.62
CA VAL A 270 -12.01 -9.06 -23.22
C VAL A 270 -13.36 -9.62 -23.68
N LEU A 271 -14.28 -8.76 -24.13
CA LEU A 271 -15.58 -9.19 -24.63
C LEU A 271 -15.51 -9.48 -26.13
N ASP A 272 -16.07 -10.60 -26.52
CA ASP A 272 -16.16 -10.97 -27.93
C ASP A 272 -17.17 -10.08 -28.66
N VAL A 273 -16.77 -9.56 -29.81
CA VAL A 273 -17.60 -8.72 -30.69
C VAL A 273 -18.71 -9.55 -31.38
N GLU A 274 -18.63 -10.88 -31.33
CA GLU A 274 -19.36 -11.79 -32.20
C GLU A 274 -20.62 -12.44 -31.59
N SER A 275 -21.13 -11.95 -30.45
CA SER A 275 -22.26 -12.59 -29.77
C SER A 275 -23.64 -12.45 -30.46
N GLU A 276 -23.74 -11.86 -31.65
CA GLU A 276 -25.01 -11.76 -32.40
C GLU A 276 -25.01 -12.41 -33.80
N LYS A 277 -23.96 -13.15 -34.20
CA LYS A 277 -23.99 -13.93 -35.45
C LYS A 277 -23.80 -15.43 -35.17
N GLY A 278 -24.81 -16.07 -34.61
CA GLY A 278 -24.76 -17.54 -34.44
C GLY A 278 -25.79 -18.19 -33.54
N LYS A 279 -27.03 -17.69 -33.46
CA LYS A 279 -28.16 -18.49 -32.95
C LYS A 279 -29.14 -18.78 -34.09
N GLY A 280 -28.76 -19.69 -34.97
CA GLY A 280 -29.62 -20.18 -36.04
C GLY A 280 -28.96 -21.28 -36.88
N GLY A 281 -29.31 -22.55 -36.60
CA GLY A 281 -28.93 -23.76 -37.34
C GLY A 281 -27.52 -24.26 -36.97
N THR A 282 -27.28 -25.51 -36.55
CA THR A 282 -27.92 -26.76 -36.94
C THR A 282 -27.67 -27.78 -35.81
N GLN A 283 -28.71 -28.51 -35.40
CA GLN A 283 -28.57 -29.74 -34.62
C GLN A 283 -27.91 -30.79 -35.51
N GLU A 284 -26.73 -31.29 -35.14
CA GLU A 284 -26.32 -32.63 -35.54
C GLU A 284 -25.78 -33.35 -34.30
N GLU A 285 -26.47 -34.44 -33.99
CA GLU A 285 -26.16 -35.44 -32.98
C GLU A 285 -24.92 -36.24 -33.42
N ASP A 286 -23.88 -36.27 -32.60
CA ASP A 286 -22.83 -37.30 -32.61
C ASP A 286 -22.53 -37.56 -31.13
N GLY A 287 -22.84 -38.69 -30.51
CA GLY A 287 -22.64 -40.06 -30.97
C GLY A 287 -21.97 -40.77 -29.78
N TRP A 288 -22.79 -41.17 -28.79
CA TRP A 288 -22.34 -42.03 -27.69
C TRP A 288 -21.87 -43.36 -28.28
N GLU A 289 -20.56 -43.59 -28.34
CA GLU A 289 -20.00 -44.89 -28.71
C GLU A 289 -19.41 -45.61 -27.49
N SER A 290 -19.77 -46.89 -27.44
CA SER A 290 -19.75 -47.76 -26.28
C SER A 290 -18.37 -48.25 -25.86
N ALA A 291 -18.29 -48.55 -24.57
CA ALA A 291 -17.20 -49.23 -23.87
C ALA A 291 -16.68 -50.49 -24.58
N SER A 292 -15.35 -50.57 -24.74
CA SER A 292 -14.62 -51.83 -24.84
C SER A 292 -13.78 -52.03 -23.58
N LEU A 293 -14.25 -52.97 -22.75
CA LEU A 293 -13.57 -53.54 -21.58
C LEU A 293 -12.29 -54.29 -22.01
N SER A 294 -11.16 -53.96 -21.38
CA SER A 294 -10.05 -54.88 -21.19
C SER A 294 -9.55 -54.76 -19.76
N GLU A 295 -9.93 -55.72 -18.92
CA GLU A 295 -9.38 -55.96 -17.59
C GLU A 295 -8.01 -56.63 -17.74
N GLU A 296 -6.96 -56.07 -17.14
CA GLU A 296 -6.15 -56.73 -16.10
C GLU A 296 -4.91 -55.91 -15.69
N ASP A 297 -4.85 -55.73 -14.38
CA ASP A 297 -3.70 -55.64 -13.47
C ASP A 297 -3.15 -54.28 -13.00
N ASP A 298 -3.10 -54.21 -11.67
CA ASP A 298 -2.92 -53.09 -10.76
C ASP A 298 -1.54 -52.42 -10.88
N ASN A 299 -1.49 -51.09 -10.77
CA ASN A 299 -0.51 -50.42 -9.91
C ASN A 299 -0.94 -48.99 -9.56
N GLU A 300 -0.94 -48.75 -8.26
CA GLU A 300 -1.44 -47.62 -7.49
C GLU A 300 -0.53 -46.38 -7.60
N ASP A 301 -0.93 -45.32 -8.33
CA ASP A 301 -0.54 -43.94 -8.02
C ASP A 301 -1.59 -42.95 -8.55
N GLY A 302 -2.45 -42.47 -7.65
CA GLY A 302 -3.53 -41.53 -7.95
C GLY A 302 -2.99 -40.12 -8.22
N GLU A 303 -2.60 -39.85 -9.47
CA GLU A 303 -2.39 -38.49 -9.97
C GLU A 303 -3.75 -37.80 -10.11
N TRP A 304 -4.07 -36.92 -9.16
CA TRP A 304 -5.27 -36.09 -9.22
C TRP A 304 -5.18 -35.14 -10.42
N ILE A 305 -5.98 -35.43 -11.44
CA ILE A 305 -6.24 -34.55 -12.58
C ILE A 305 -6.88 -33.27 -12.04
N ASP A 306 -6.23 -32.12 -12.26
CA ASP A 306 -6.75 -30.80 -11.89
C ASP A 306 -7.97 -30.53 -12.79
N VAL A 307 -9.19 -30.76 -12.26
CA VAL A 307 -10.44 -30.51 -12.99
C VAL A 307 -10.63 -28.99 -13.09
N HIS A 308 -10.10 -28.40 -14.16
CA HIS A 308 -10.39 -27.04 -14.56
C HIS A 308 -11.85 -26.95 -14.98
N HIS A 309 -12.62 -26.02 -14.41
CA HIS A 309 -13.96 -25.72 -14.89
C HIS A 309 -13.87 -25.20 -16.34
N SER A 310 -14.56 -25.86 -17.28
CA SER A 310 -14.51 -25.59 -18.74
C SER A 310 -14.73 -24.12 -19.14
N SER A 311 -15.42 -23.30 -18.33
CA SER A 311 -15.61 -21.86 -18.59
C SER A 311 -14.36 -21.00 -18.34
N ASP A 312 -13.37 -21.48 -17.57
CA ASP A 312 -12.14 -20.75 -17.22
C ASP A 312 -11.05 -20.91 -18.29
N GLU A 313 -11.02 -22.04 -19.02
CA GLU A 313 -10.07 -22.26 -20.12
C GLU A 313 -10.36 -21.33 -21.32
N GLU A 314 -11.63 -21.17 -21.70
CA GLU A 314 -12.01 -20.25 -22.78
C GLU A 314 -11.65 -18.80 -22.42
N GLN A 315 -11.90 -18.39 -21.16
CA GLN A 315 -11.57 -17.03 -20.69
C GLN A 315 -10.06 -16.77 -20.63
N GLN A 316 -9.26 -17.77 -20.26
CA GLN A 316 -7.80 -17.68 -20.28
C GLN A 316 -7.26 -17.61 -21.70
N GLN A 317 -7.81 -18.40 -22.62
CA GLN A 317 -7.43 -18.37 -24.04
C GLN A 317 -7.79 -17.03 -24.69
N VAL A 318 -8.96 -16.45 -24.41
CA VAL A 318 -9.35 -15.12 -24.88
C VAL A 318 -8.43 -14.05 -24.28
N ALA A 319 -8.15 -14.11 -22.98
CA ALA A 319 -7.23 -13.16 -22.33
C ALA A 319 -5.79 -13.28 -22.88
N GLU A 320 -5.31 -14.47 -23.21
CA GLU A 320 -3.99 -14.67 -23.84
C GLU A 320 -3.95 -14.18 -25.29
N LYS A 321 -5.01 -14.44 -26.08
CA LYS A 321 -5.16 -13.89 -27.43
C LYS A 321 -5.15 -12.36 -27.39
N VAL A 322 -5.93 -11.75 -26.49
CA VAL A 322 -5.95 -10.29 -26.31
C VAL A 322 -4.57 -9.77 -25.91
N LYS A 323 -3.85 -10.47 -25.02
CA LYS A 323 -2.47 -10.15 -24.63
C LYS A 323 -1.43 -10.26 -25.74
N SER A 324 -1.70 -11.03 -26.79
CA SER A 324 -0.81 -11.16 -27.95
C SER A 324 -1.01 -10.06 -29.00
N MET A 325 -2.14 -9.33 -28.95
CA MET A 325 -2.44 -8.25 -29.90
C MET A 325 -1.71 -6.95 -29.54
N PRO A 326 -1.34 -6.12 -30.53
CA PRO A 326 -0.80 -4.79 -30.30
C PRO A 326 -1.81 -3.90 -29.56
N ILE A 327 -1.30 -2.92 -28.82
CA ILE A 327 -2.08 -2.06 -27.91
C ILE A 327 -3.16 -1.28 -28.66
N GLU A 328 -2.86 -0.84 -29.87
CA GLU A 328 -3.79 -0.09 -30.72
C GLU A 328 -5.00 -0.92 -31.14
N GLU A 329 -4.79 -2.20 -31.49
CA GLU A 329 -5.89 -3.12 -31.83
C GLU A 329 -6.78 -3.43 -30.63
N ARG A 330 -6.21 -3.51 -29.41
CA ARG A 330 -7.01 -3.69 -28.19
C ARG A 330 -7.91 -2.49 -27.92
N LYS A 331 -7.37 -1.28 -28.06
CA LYS A 331 -8.14 -0.04 -27.92
C LYS A 331 -9.25 0.04 -28.97
N ALA A 332 -8.95 -0.31 -30.22
CA ALA A 332 -9.94 -0.34 -31.29
C ALA A 332 -11.06 -1.35 -31.03
N LYS A 333 -10.73 -2.56 -30.53
CA LYS A 333 -11.74 -3.55 -30.12
C LYS A 333 -12.59 -3.07 -28.95
N ALA A 334 -11.98 -2.50 -27.92
CA ALA A 334 -12.70 -1.94 -26.78
C ALA A 334 -13.65 -0.80 -27.20
N ALA A 335 -13.20 0.07 -28.11
CA ALA A 335 -14.02 1.15 -28.67
C ALA A 335 -15.18 0.60 -29.51
N ALA A 336 -14.92 -0.40 -30.36
CA ALA A 336 -15.96 -1.06 -31.14
C ALA A 336 -17.04 -1.67 -30.24
N VAL A 337 -16.66 -2.46 -29.22
CA VAL A 337 -17.60 -3.06 -28.26
C VAL A 337 -18.40 -1.99 -27.51
N SER A 338 -17.74 -0.92 -27.06
CA SER A 338 -18.37 0.14 -26.28
C SER A 338 -19.35 0.97 -27.11
N THR A 339 -19.12 1.10 -28.43
CA THR A 339 -19.97 1.89 -29.34
C THR A 339 -21.07 1.06 -29.99
N SER A 340 -20.85 -0.24 -30.20
CA SER A 340 -21.77 -1.10 -30.94
C SER A 340 -22.86 -1.75 -30.07
N ARG A 341 -22.62 -1.97 -28.76
CA ARG A 341 -23.49 -2.81 -27.93
C ARG A 341 -23.72 -2.22 -26.53
N LEU A 342 -24.95 -2.44 -26.02
CA LEU A 342 -25.27 -2.22 -24.61
C LEU A 342 -24.80 -3.41 -23.77
N LEU A 343 -23.93 -3.13 -22.80
CA LEU A 343 -23.30 -4.12 -21.94
C LEU A 343 -24.24 -4.62 -20.85
N THR A 344 -24.23 -5.94 -20.63
CA THR A 344 -24.98 -6.59 -19.55
C THR A 344 -24.19 -6.63 -18.23
N GLN A 345 -24.88 -6.87 -17.11
CA GLN A 345 -24.24 -6.94 -15.78
C GLN A 345 -23.16 -8.04 -15.68
N GLU A 346 -23.34 -9.15 -16.39
CA GLU A 346 -22.35 -10.24 -16.47
C GLU A 346 -21.09 -9.81 -17.23
N GLU A 347 -21.25 -8.99 -18.26
CA GLU A 347 -20.14 -8.47 -19.06
C GLU A 347 -19.35 -7.42 -18.27
N PHE A 348 -20.03 -6.56 -17.50
CA PHE A 348 -19.35 -5.68 -16.54
C PHE A 348 -18.58 -6.46 -15.47
N TYR A 349 -19.11 -7.61 -15.04
CA TYR A 349 -18.39 -8.50 -14.12
C TYR A 349 -17.13 -9.09 -14.76
N LYS A 350 -17.21 -9.55 -16.01
CA LYS A 350 -16.06 -10.05 -16.79
C LYS A 350 -15.00 -8.96 -17.00
N ILE A 351 -15.40 -7.74 -17.36
CA ILE A 351 -14.50 -6.58 -17.49
C ILE A 351 -13.79 -6.32 -16.15
N ARG A 352 -14.53 -6.33 -15.05
CA ARG A 352 -13.97 -6.09 -13.70
C ARG A 352 -12.98 -7.17 -13.30
N LEU A 353 -13.27 -8.45 -13.60
CA LEU A 353 -12.35 -9.56 -13.37
C LEU A 353 -11.07 -9.44 -14.20
N ALA A 354 -11.18 -9.05 -15.48
CA ALA A 354 -10.04 -8.83 -16.34
C ALA A 354 -9.14 -7.70 -15.81
N GLN A 355 -9.72 -6.56 -15.44
CA GLN A 355 -9.00 -5.44 -14.81
C GLN A 355 -8.32 -5.87 -13.50
N LEU A 356 -9.02 -6.61 -12.64
CA LEU A 356 -8.45 -7.17 -11.41
C LEU A 356 -7.27 -8.11 -11.70
N SER A 357 -7.38 -8.96 -12.72
CA SER A 357 -6.31 -9.86 -13.11
C SER A 357 -5.07 -9.09 -13.62
N LYS A 358 -5.28 -7.98 -14.34
CA LYS A 358 -4.23 -7.08 -14.82
C LYS A 358 -3.50 -6.41 -13.66
N GLU A 359 -4.24 -5.93 -12.66
CA GLU A 359 -3.67 -5.37 -11.41
C GLU A 359 -2.96 -6.41 -10.54
N LEU A 360 -3.36 -7.68 -10.61
CA LEU A 360 -2.70 -8.75 -9.87
C LEU A 360 -1.40 -9.20 -10.52
N ASN A 361 -1.37 -9.24 -11.85
CA ASN A 361 -0.19 -9.58 -12.63
C ASN A 361 0.83 -8.44 -12.69
N SER A 362 0.38 -7.18 -12.49
CA SER A 362 1.25 -6.01 -12.40
C SER A 362 2.10 -5.96 -11.13
N ALA A 363 1.65 -6.60 -10.06
CA ALA A 363 2.39 -6.69 -8.82
C ALA A 363 3.61 -7.63 -8.98
N PRO A 364 4.83 -7.22 -8.58
CA PRO A 364 6.04 -7.95 -8.90
C PRO A 364 5.99 -9.42 -8.45
N GLY A 365 6.16 -10.31 -9.43
CA GLY A 365 6.39 -11.73 -9.23
C GLY A 365 7.71 -12.00 -8.50
N LYS A 366 7.73 -13.15 -7.81
CA LYS A 366 8.71 -13.66 -6.81
C LYS A 366 10.22 -13.67 -7.11
N GLY A 367 10.71 -13.01 -8.15
CA GLY A 367 12.13 -13.06 -8.56
C GLY A 367 13.11 -12.42 -7.57
N ALA A 368 12.66 -11.63 -6.60
CA ALA A 368 13.54 -11.02 -5.61
C ALA A 368 13.25 -11.59 -4.21
N LYS A 369 14.05 -12.58 -3.79
CA LYS A 369 14.25 -12.92 -2.37
C LYS A 369 14.99 -11.81 -1.59
N ARG A 370 14.97 -10.56 -2.06
CA ARG A 370 15.33 -9.44 -1.20
C ARG A 370 14.09 -9.15 -0.38
N LYS A 371 14.26 -8.89 0.91
CA LYS A 371 13.23 -8.29 1.77
C LYS A 371 12.71 -7.08 1.00
N ASN A 372 11.64 -7.24 0.23
CA ASN A 372 10.77 -6.13 -0.07
C ASN A 372 10.34 -5.74 1.33
N ILE A 373 10.93 -4.66 1.83
CA ILE A 373 10.34 -3.96 2.95
C ILE A 373 8.94 -3.74 2.41
N GLU A 374 7.97 -4.46 3.00
CA GLU A 374 6.57 -4.13 2.84
C GLU A 374 6.54 -2.64 3.16
N ILE A 375 6.57 -1.83 2.10
CA ILE A 375 6.06 -0.48 2.17
C ILE A 375 4.63 -0.80 2.56
N ASP A 376 4.28 -0.39 3.77
CA ASP A 376 2.98 -0.66 4.34
C ASP A 376 2.02 0.09 3.44
N ASP A 377 1.53 -0.60 2.40
CA ASP A 377 0.57 -0.05 1.45
C ASP A 377 -0.70 0.36 2.20
N GLU A 378 -0.88 -0.11 3.44
CA GLU A 378 -1.88 0.34 4.42
C GLU A 378 -1.85 1.87 4.67
N GLU A 379 -0.71 2.53 4.45
CA GLU A 379 -0.60 4.00 4.61
C GLU A 379 -0.99 4.78 3.34
N GLU A 380 -1.05 4.16 2.15
CA GLU A 380 -1.72 4.80 0.99
C GLU A 380 -3.25 4.77 1.12
N GLU A 381 -3.79 4.02 2.09
CA GLU A 381 -5.22 3.71 2.24
C GLU A 381 -6.05 4.81 2.95
N GLY A 382 -5.47 5.99 3.15
CA GLY A 382 -6.11 7.14 3.78
C GLY A 382 -5.70 8.48 3.16
N ARG A 383 -5.36 8.52 1.86
CA ARG A 383 -5.17 9.79 1.16
C ARG A 383 -6.52 10.51 1.07
N GLY A 384 -6.85 11.29 2.08
CA GLY A 384 -7.91 12.29 1.98
C GLY A 384 -7.56 13.31 0.90
N GLU A 385 -8.55 14.11 0.50
CA GLU A 385 -8.43 15.20 -0.48
C GLU A 385 -7.20 16.10 -0.24
N LEU A 386 -6.84 16.32 1.04
CA LEU A 386 -5.69 17.11 1.46
C LEU A 386 -4.50 16.25 1.89
N LEU A 387 -3.29 16.65 1.46
CA LEU A 387 -2.06 16.06 1.98
C LEU A 387 -1.92 16.24 3.50
N SER A 388 -1.30 15.25 4.14
CA SER A 388 -0.94 15.30 5.55
C SER A 388 0.55 15.62 5.72
N LEU A 389 0.91 16.28 6.83
CA LEU A 389 2.32 16.49 7.20
C LEU A 389 3.11 15.18 7.30
N ARG A 390 2.42 14.08 7.62
CA ARG A 390 3.04 12.75 7.71
C ARG A 390 3.62 12.30 6.37
N ASP A 391 3.00 12.65 5.25
CA ASP A 391 3.45 12.23 3.92
C ASP A 391 4.82 12.83 3.56
N ILE A 392 5.12 13.99 4.14
CA ILE A 392 6.39 14.72 3.94
C ILE A 392 7.43 14.32 5.00
N GLU A 393 7.03 14.26 6.27
CA GLU A 393 7.93 13.97 7.40
C GLU A 393 8.22 12.47 7.59
N HIS A 394 7.59 11.59 6.80
CA HIS A 394 7.72 10.15 6.98
C HIS A 394 9.18 9.67 6.93
N LEU A 395 9.65 9.17 8.07
CA LEU A 395 10.98 8.57 8.23
C LEU A 395 10.86 7.05 8.36
N HIS A 396 11.22 6.33 7.30
CA HIS A 396 11.14 4.86 7.24
C HIS A 396 11.94 4.11 8.32
N LYS A 397 13.04 4.69 8.80
CA LYS A 397 13.84 4.22 9.93
C LYS A 397 13.65 5.24 11.04
N LYS A 398 12.93 4.81 12.08
CA LYS A 398 12.77 5.58 13.31
C LYS A 398 14.15 5.95 13.88
N PRO A 399 14.36 7.21 14.29
CA PRO A 399 15.58 7.60 14.97
C PRO A 399 15.75 6.78 16.27
N LYS A 400 16.99 6.69 16.76
CA LYS A 400 17.24 5.99 18.01
C LYS A 400 16.57 6.78 19.14
N SER A 401 15.64 6.14 19.85
CA SER A 401 14.96 6.73 21.00
C SER A 401 15.95 7.02 22.14
N ASP A 402 15.84 8.20 22.75
CA ASP A 402 16.58 8.57 23.96
C ASP A 402 16.35 7.61 25.12
N LYS A 403 17.24 7.65 26.12
CA LYS A 403 17.13 6.79 27.30
C LYS A 403 15.81 7.03 28.05
N GLU A 404 15.37 8.28 28.13
CA GLU A 404 14.13 8.68 28.81
C GLU A 404 12.89 8.15 28.10
N THR A 405 12.81 8.31 26.78
CA THR A 405 11.69 7.79 25.98
C THR A 405 11.63 6.26 26.01
N ARG A 406 12.79 5.59 26.06
CA ARG A 406 12.87 4.13 26.28
C ARG A 406 12.33 3.71 27.64
N LEU A 407 12.67 4.44 28.71
CA LEU A 407 12.16 4.16 30.05
C LEU A 407 10.66 4.42 30.14
N ALA A 408 10.17 5.52 29.56
CA ALA A 408 8.74 5.84 29.49
C ALA A 408 7.94 4.78 28.73
N THR A 409 8.42 4.34 27.56
CA THR A 409 7.80 3.24 26.79
C THR A 409 7.79 1.94 27.59
N ALA A 410 8.88 1.64 28.31
CA ALA A 410 8.97 0.47 29.16
C ALA A 410 8.04 0.55 30.40
N MET A 411 7.78 1.75 30.92
CA MET A 411 6.83 1.97 32.02
C MET A 411 5.38 1.92 31.55
N ALA A 412 5.07 2.51 30.39
CA ALA A 412 3.76 2.40 29.75
C ALA A 412 3.42 0.95 29.40
N GLY A 413 4.37 0.16 28.89
CA GLY A 413 4.18 -1.28 28.67
C GLY A 413 4.04 -2.12 29.95
N LYS A 414 4.24 -1.52 31.13
CA LYS A 414 4.07 -2.18 32.44
C LYS A 414 2.74 -1.85 33.12
N THR A 415 2.01 -0.81 32.71
CA THR A 415 0.79 -0.34 33.41
C THR A 415 -0.35 -1.35 33.37
N ASP A 416 -0.54 -2.05 32.25
CA ASP A 416 -1.66 -2.99 32.07
C ASP A 416 -1.38 -4.40 32.61
N ARG A 417 -0.15 -4.65 33.03
CA ARG A 417 0.27 -5.95 33.59
C ARG A 417 0.35 -5.85 35.11
N LYS A 418 -0.79 -6.06 35.77
CA LYS A 418 -0.87 -6.34 37.21
C LYS A 418 -0.02 -7.59 37.50
N GLU A 419 1.23 -7.33 37.89
CA GLU A 419 2.12 -8.26 38.58
C GLU A 419 2.24 -9.66 37.98
N PHE A 420 3.35 -9.92 37.27
CA PHE A 420 3.85 -11.29 37.11
C PHE A 420 4.42 -11.82 38.44
N VAL A 421 3.60 -11.87 39.49
CA VAL A 421 3.87 -12.76 40.62
C VAL A 421 3.52 -14.15 40.13
N LYS A 422 4.56 -14.90 39.74
CA LYS A 422 4.50 -16.35 39.53
C LYS A 422 3.66 -16.94 40.68
N LYS A 423 2.44 -17.42 40.41
CA LYS A 423 1.49 -17.91 41.43
C LYS A 423 2.27 -18.75 42.45
N LYS A 424 2.47 -18.20 43.65
CA LYS A 424 3.16 -18.93 44.72
C LYS A 424 2.22 -20.06 45.10
N THR A 425 2.60 -21.30 44.76
CA THR A 425 1.79 -22.50 45.02
C THR A 425 1.62 -22.81 46.50
N LYS A 426 2.32 -22.11 47.40
CA LYS A 426 2.22 -22.27 48.85
C LYS A 426 1.66 -20.98 49.45
N ILE A 427 0.51 -21.11 50.12
CA ILE A 427 -0.26 -20.01 50.72
C ILE A 427 0.42 -19.51 52.02
N ASN A 428 1.14 -20.39 52.73
CA ASN A 428 1.79 -20.04 53.99
C ASN A 428 3.19 -19.43 53.76
N PRO A 429 3.45 -18.19 54.22
CA PRO A 429 4.75 -17.51 54.07
C PRO A 429 5.95 -18.22 54.72
N PHE A 430 5.73 -19.08 55.72
CA PHE A 430 6.79 -19.79 56.46
C PHE A 430 7.00 -21.24 56.01
N ALA A 431 6.39 -21.66 54.90
CA ALA A 431 6.51 -23.04 54.43
C ALA A 431 7.93 -23.36 53.94
N SER A 432 8.50 -24.45 54.45
CA SER A 432 9.83 -24.90 54.00
C SER A 432 9.84 -25.29 52.52
N SER A 433 10.94 -24.99 51.84
CA SER A 433 11.14 -25.39 50.44
C SER A 433 11.38 -26.90 50.31
N SER A 434 10.75 -27.54 49.34
CA SER A 434 11.02 -28.96 49.05
C SER A 434 12.42 -29.13 48.48
N ASN A 435 13.07 -30.28 48.71
CA ASN A 435 14.34 -30.62 48.06
C ASN A 435 14.27 -30.49 46.52
N LYS A 436 13.09 -30.66 45.91
CA LYS A 436 12.86 -30.44 44.47
C LYS A 436 12.91 -28.96 44.08
N GLU A 437 12.46 -28.06 44.95
CA GLU A 437 12.54 -26.60 44.77
C GLU A 437 13.97 -26.11 45.01
N LYS A 438 14.61 -26.58 46.10
CA LYS A 438 16.02 -26.28 46.40
C LYS A 438 16.94 -26.64 45.24
N LYS A 439 16.69 -27.76 44.53
CA LYS A 439 17.44 -28.16 43.32
C LYS A 439 17.30 -27.20 42.14
N LYS A 440 16.19 -26.46 42.02
CA LYS A 440 15.98 -25.50 40.91
C LYS A 440 16.76 -24.20 41.11
N ASN A 441 16.99 -23.80 42.36
CA ASN A 441 17.72 -22.58 42.69
C ASN A 441 19.23 -22.81 42.92
N LYS A 442 19.76 -24.01 42.62
CA LYS A 442 21.20 -24.27 42.70
C LYS A 442 21.92 -23.57 41.53
N ASN A 443 23.08 -22.98 41.83
CA ASN A 443 23.88 -22.29 40.84
C ASN A 443 24.21 -23.21 39.65
N PHE A 444 24.17 -22.66 38.43
CA PHE A 444 24.26 -23.45 37.18
C PHE A 444 25.55 -24.27 37.09
N MET A 445 26.68 -23.69 37.52
CA MET A 445 27.97 -24.38 37.53
C MET A 445 27.96 -25.64 38.38
N MET A 446 27.24 -25.65 39.51
CA MET A 446 27.09 -26.86 40.34
C MET A 446 26.11 -27.88 39.74
N MET A 447 25.05 -27.41 39.07
CA MET A 447 24.06 -28.30 38.44
C MET A 447 24.61 -28.99 37.20
N ARG A 448 25.45 -28.31 36.40
CA ARG A 448 26.04 -28.86 35.17
C ARG A 448 26.87 -30.12 35.44
N TYR A 449 27.60 -30.16 36.55
CA TYR A 449 28.43 -31.32 36.93
C TYR A 449 27.66 -32.40 37.70
N SER A 450 26.40 -32.16 38.08
CA SER A 450 25.58 -33.16 38.75
C SER A 450 25.42 -34.40 37.88
N HIS A 451 25.64 -35.57 38.48
CA HIS A 451 25.49 -36.86 37.82
C HIS A 451 24.13 -37.00 37.14
N SER A 452 23.06 -36.54 37.80
CA SER A 452 21.68 -36.58 37.29
C SER A 452 21.41 -35.75 36.03
N VAL A 453 22.26 -34.75 35.73
CA VAL A 453 22.15 -33.91 34.52
C VAL A 453 23.02 -34.50 33.42
N ARG A 454 24.25 -34.92 33.75
CA ARG A 454 25.19 -35.53 32.79
C ARG A 454 24.68 -36.86 32.23
N THR A 455 23.99 -37.67 33.03
CA THR A 455 23.51 -39.00 32.58
C THR A 455 22.26 -38.93 31.72
N LYS A 456 21.51 -37.81 31.69
CA LYS A 456 20.29 -37.68 30.87
C LYS A 456 20.57 -37.87 29.38
N ASN A 457 21.69 -37.35 28.88
CA ASN A 457 22.08 -37.50 27.47
C ASN A 457 22.66 -38.88 27.17
N LYS A 458 23.02 -39.66 28.20
CA LYS A 458 23.62 -41.00 28.08
C LYS A 458 22.61 -42.14 28.27
N ARG A 459 21.31 -41.84 28.44
CA ARG A 459 20.29 -42.87 28.64
C ARG A 459 20.06 -43.68 27.37
N SER A 460 20.08 -45.00 27.50
CA SER A 460 19.72 -45.92 26.42
C SER A 460 18.25 -45.74 26.00
N PHE A 461 17.91 -46.16 24.77
CA PHE A 461 16.53 -46.09 24.28
C PHE A 461 15.56 -46.89 25.19
N ARG A 462 16.01 -48.05 25.68
CA ARG A 462 15.26 -48.91 26.61
C ARG A 462 14.96 -48.21 27.95
N GLU A 463 15.93 -47.51 28.54
CA GLU A 463 15.71 -46.71 29.76
C GLU A 463 14.72 -45.57 29.54
N LYS A 464 14.75 -44.92 28.37
CA LYS A 464 13.79 -43.87 28.02
C LYS A 464 12.37 -44.43 27.92
N GLN A 465 12.21 -45.61 27.32
CA GLN A 465 10.92 -46.29 27.19
C GLN A 465 10.34 -46.70 28.55
N LEU A 466 11.16 -47.30 29.43
CA LEU A 466 10.75 -47.64 30.80
C LEU A 466 10.35 -46.41 31.61
N ALA A 467 11.16 -45.34 31.57
CA ALA A 467 10.85 -44.10 32.26
C ALA A 467 9.55 -43.44 31.75
N LEU A 468 9.26 -43.54 30.46
CA LEU A 468 8.00 -43.05 29.88
C LEU A 468 6.81 -43.89 30.36
N ARG A 469 6.92 -45.22 30.34
CA ARG A 469 5.90 -46.13 30.86
C ARG A 469 5.57 -45.84 32.32
N ASP A 470 6.59 -45.71 33.18
CA ASP A 470 6.39 -45.43 34.60
C ASP A 470 5.75 -44.05 34.83
N ALA A 471 6.13 -43.05 34.04
CA ALA A 471 5.52 -41.73 34.09
C ALA A 471 4.03 -41.77 33.71
N LEU A 472 3.67 -42.53 32.68
CA LEU A 472 2.28 -42.72 32.26
C LEU A 472 1.46 -43.48 33.32
N LEU A 473 2.02 -44.53 33.92
CA LEU A 473 1.37 -45.26 35.03
C LEU A 473 1.13 -44.34 36.23
N LYS A 474 2.10 -43.50 36.59
CA LYS A 474 1.96 -42.52 37.67
C LYS A 474 0.94 -41.42 37.37
N LYS A 475 0.80 -41.04 36.10
CA LYS A 475 -0.22 -40.09 35.65
C LYS A 475 -1.62 -40.73 35.71
N ARG A 476 -1.77 -41.98 35.31
CA ARG A 476 -3.02 -42.76 35.42
C ARG A 476 -3.47 -42.89 36.87
N LYS A 477 -2.56 -43.22 37.80
CA LYS A 477 -2.82 -43.29 39.25
C LYS A 477 -3.16 -41.95 39.94
N ARG A 478 -3.05 -40.82 39.23
CA ARG A 478 -3.46 -39.49 39.74
C ARG A 478 -4.78 -39.02 39.15
N LEU A 479 -5.24 -39.68 38.09
CA LEU A 479 -6.49 -39.39 37.40
C LEU A 479 -7.61 -40.31 37.88
N LEU A 480 -7.26 -41.54 38.28
CA LEU A 480 -7.95 -42.29 39.33
C LEU A 480 -7.58 -41.69 40.68
#